data_AF-A0A0J6UEX3-F1
#
_entry.id   AF-A0A0J6UEX3-F1
#
_cell.length_a   1.000
_cell.length_b   1.000
_cell.length_c   1.000
_cell.angle_alpha   90.00
_cell.angle_beta   90.00
_cell.angle_gamma   90.00
#
_symmetry.space_group_name_H-M   'P 1'
#
loop_
_entity.id
_entity.type
_entity.pdbx_description
1 polymer ?
#
loop_
_entity_poly.entity_id
_entity_poly.type
_entity_poly.pdbx_seq_one_letter_code
_entity_poly.pdbx_strand_id
1 'polypeptide(L)'
;GLLGRDHVGRHDDFFTLGGDSIVALQVVGRARRAGLLLEPRDLFRHRTLAALAAAARPIAEDRPAPEALPETGPLPLLPIQAAFLGQPVPERHHWNQALLLVPHALPGWTIVAKALDALVAHHPALRQRFIEGPDGWHTETLPHVPDPDRLWLRPAPDDDTLASHCAQAQASLDLGQGRLLRGLGLDRPDGSRRLLLAIHHLAVDGVSWRILIDDLATACDHIARGEPVILPPATPPGSWARRLLACAGSRALAAELDHWRSLDDDAAARLPG
;
A
#
# COMPACT_ATOMS: atom_id res chain seq x y z
N GLY A 1 -15.86 -0.23 13.60
CA GLY A 1 -15.14 1.03 13.25
C GLY A 1 -13.62 0.83 13.30
N LEU A 2 -12.80 1.88 13.14
CA LEU A 2 -11.33 1.78 13.09
C LEU A 2 -10.70 1.04 14.29
N LEU A 3 -11.28 1.19 15.47
CA LEU A 3 -10.80 0.60 16.73
C LEU A 3 -11.47 -0.73 17.07
N GLY A 4 -12.28 -1.29 16.16
CA GLY A 4 -12.99 -2.57 16.41
C GLY A 4 -14.00 -2.53 17.58
N ARG A 5 -14.43 -1.33 18.01
CA ARG A 5 -15.43 -1.13 19.07
C ARG A 5 -16.75 -0.61 18.50
N ASP A 6 -17.85 -0.98 19.14
CA ASP A 6 -19.20 -0.51 18.81
C ASP A 6 -19.45 0.91 19.33
N HIS A 7 -18.88 1.24 20.49
CA HIS A 7 -18.97 2.56 21.12
C HIS A 7 -17.59 3.08 21.51
N VAL A 8 -17.37 4.37 21.26
CA VAL A 8 -16.16 5.10 21.66
C VAL A 8 -16.61 6.42 22.29
N GLY A 9 -16.29 6.62 23.56
CA GLY A 9 -16.57 7.83 24.31
C GLY A 9 -15.65 8.98 23.90
N ARG A 10 -16.16 10.22 23.95
CA ARG A 10 -15.38 11.42 23.60
C ARG A 10 -14.16 11.66 24.51
N HIS A 11 -14.15 11.08 25.71
CA HIS A 11 -13.08 11.19 26.70
C HIS A 11 -12.25 9.92 26.81
N ASP A 12 -12.54 8.91 26.00
CA ASP A 12 -11.78 7.68 26.00
C ASP A 12 -10.40 7.93 25.42
N ASP A 13 -9.42 7.26 26.02
CA ASP A 13 -8.04 7.31 25.58
C ASP A 13 -7.83 6.45 24.34
N PHE A 14 -7.40 7.09 23.25
CA PHE A 14 -7.21 6.47 21.94
C PHE A 14 -6.31 5.23 21.99
N PHE A 15 -5.20 5.29 22.74
CA PHE A 15 -4.24 4.20 22.84
C PHE A 15 -4.75 3.06 23.73
N THR A 16 -5.49 3.40 24.78
CA THR A 16 -6.15 2.42 25.65
C THR A 16 -7.26 1.65 24.91
N LEU A 17 -7.87 2.27 23.89
CA LEU A 17 -8.82 1.62 23.00
C LEU A 17 -8.18 0.74 21.92
N GLY A 18 -6.85 0.57 21.93
CA GLY A 18 -6.12 -0.21 20.94
C GLY A 18 -5.69 0.61 19.72
N GLY A 19 -5.70 1.94 19.81
CA GLY A 19 -5.09 2.80 18.81
C GLY A 19 -3.57 2.66 18.82
N ASP A 20 -2.98 2.51 17.64
CA ASP A 20 -1.53 2.49 17.43
C ASP A 20 -1.12 3.56 16.40
N SER A 21 0.15 3.56 15.97
CA SER A 21 0.68 4.50 14.98
C SER A 21 0.01 4.36 13.60
N ILE A 22 -0.41 3.15 13.21
CA ILE A 22 -1.08 2.90 11.92
C ILE A 22 -2.52 3.41 11.98
N VAL A 23 -3.24 3.10 13.04
CA VAL A 23 -4.59 3.62 13.27
C VAL A 23 -4.55 5.14 13.39
N ALA A 24 -3.50 5.70 14.01
CA ALA A 24 -3.32 7.14 14.11
C ALA A 24 -3.18 7.81 12.73
N LEU A 25 -2.33 7.26 11.85
CA LEU A 25 -2.20 7.74 10.46
C LEU A 25 -3.52 7.66 9.69
N GLN A 26 -4.35 6.64 9.96
CA GLN A 26 -5.67 6.52 9.33
C GLN A 26 -6.67 7.53 9.84
N VAL A 27 -6.66 7.84 11.14
CA VAL A 27 -7.48 8.92 11.70
C VAL A 27 -7.10 10.25 11.04
N VAL A 28 -5.80 10.54 10.94
CA VAL A 28 -5.29 11.74 10.23
C VAL A 28 -5.75 11.75 8.77
N GLY A 29 -5.60 10.65 8.04
CA GLY A 29 -6.04 10.55 6.64
C GLY A 29 -7.55 10.74 6.46
N ARG A 30 -8.37 10.15 7.34
CA ARG A 30 -9.83 10.31 7.32
C ARG A 30 -10.26 11.72 7.69
N ALA A 31 -9.65 12.32 8.72
CA ALA A 31 -9.89 13.70 9.11
C ALA A 31 -9.57 14.64 7.95
N ARG A 32 -8.44 14.42 7.26
CA ARG A 32 -8.04 15.22 6.09
C ARG A 32 -9.07 15.18 4.97
N ARG A 33 -9.65 14.01 4.68
CA ARG A 33 -10.75 13.86 3.70
C ARG A 33 -12.03 14.56 4.14
N ALA A 34 -12.25 14.71 5.45
CA ALA A 34 -13.36 15.46 6.03
C ALA A 34 -13.05 16.96 6.20
N GLY A 35 -11.96 17.47 5.60
CA GLY A 35 -11.59 18.90 5.68
C GLY A 35 -10.91 19.31 6.99
N LEU A 36 -10.47 18.35 7.81
CA LEU A 36 -9.81 18.59 9.09
C LEU A 36 -8.32 18.26 9.02
N LEU A 37 -7.48 19.22 9.41
CA LEU A 37 -6.05 19.06 9.57
C LEU A 37 -5.74 18.56 10.98
N LEU A 38 -5.24 17.33 11.03
CA LEU A 38 -4.60 16.73 12.19
C LEU A 38 -3.23 16.22 11.75
N GLU A 39 -2.25 16.31 12.62
CA GLU A 39 -0.92 15.75 12.41
C GLU A 39 -0.74 14.51 13.31
N PRO A 40 0.10 13.52 12.93
CA PRO A 40 0.29 12.32 13.73
C PRO A 40 0.70 12.63 15.18
N ARG A 41 1.53 13.68 15.38
CA ARG A 41 1.92 14.18 16.70
C ARG A 41 0.73 14.64 17.56
N ASP A 42 -0.36 15.11 16.94
CA ASP A 42 -1.53 15.58 17.67
C ASP A 42 -2.23 14.41 18.35
N LEU A 43 -2.18 13.19 17.79
CA LEU A 43 -2.77 12.00 18.42
C LEU A 43 -1.99 11.52 19.64
N PHE A 44 -0.66 11.68 19.63
CA PHE A 44 0.16 11.39 20.79
C PHE A 44 0.01 12.45 21.89
N ARG A 45 -0.13 13.72 21.49
CA ARG A 45 -0.31 14.84 22.42
C ARG A 45 -1.72 14.92 23.01
N HIS A 46 -2.73 14.68 22.18
CA HIS A 46 -4.15 14.80 22.52
C HIS A 46 -4.77 13.41 22.48
N ARG A 47 -4.66 12.70 23.61
CA ARG A 47 -5.00 11.26 23.67
C ARG A 47 -6.50 10.95 23.63
N THR A 48 -7.39 11.94 23.70
CA THR A 48 -8.85 11.75 23.67
C THR A 48 -9.48 12.39 22.44
N LEU A 49 -10.62 11.87 21.98
CA LEU A 49 -11.34 12.44 20.83
C LEU A 49 -11.75 13.90 21.06
N ALA A 50 -12.16 14.26 22.28
CA ALA A 50 -12.50 15.64 22.63
C ALA A 50 -11.29 16.58 22.52
N ALA A 51 -10.12 16.14 22.99
CA ALA A 51 -8.89 16.93 22.89
C ALA A 51 -8.41 17.03 21.42
N LEU A 52 -8.55 15.95 20.64
CA LEU A 52 -8.24 15.97 19.21
C LEU A 52 -9.15 16.89 18.42
N ALA A 53 -10.46 16.86 18.69
CA ALA A 53 -11.41 17.75 18.04
C ALA A 53 -11.09 19.22 18.34
N ALA A 54 -10.63 19.55 19.55
CA ALA A 54 -10.19 20.90 19.90
C ALA A 54 -8.87 21.32 19.22
N ALA A 55 -7.99 20.36 18.91
CA ALA A 55 -6.73 20.60 18.21
C ALA A 55 -6.88 20.60 16.67
N ALA A 56 -7.95 19.98 16.15
CA ALA A 56 -8.22 19.90 14.72
C ALA A 56 -8.45 21.29 14.13
N ARG A 57 -7.77 21.57 13.01
CA ARG A 57 -7.90 22.84 12.30
C ARG A 57 -8.64 22.62 10.98
N PRO A 58 -9.55 23.51 10.55
CA PRO A 58 -10.10 23.41 9.21
C PRO A 58 -8.98 23.55 8.19
N ILE A 59 -8.98 22.69 7.18
CA ILE A 59 -8.14 22.87 6.00
C ILE A 59 -8.76 24.02 5.21
N ALA A 60 -8.04 25.12 5.05
CA ALA A 60 -8.49 26.23 4.21
C ALA A 60 -8.87 25.70 2.82
N GLU A 61 -10.09 26.03 2.37
CA GLU A 61 -10.64 25.61 1.08
C GLU A 61 -9.75 26.07 -0.09
N ASP A 62 -9.05 27.20 0.09
CA ASP A 62 -8.17 27.82 -0.91
C ASP A 62 -6.73 27.28 -0.92
N ARG A 63 -6.38 26.25 -0.14
CA ARG A 63 -5.04 25.67 -0.27
C ARG A 63 -4.94 24.98 -1.63
N PRO A 64 -4.10 25.47 -2.56
CA PRO A 64 -4.00 24.87 -3.88
C PRO A 64 -3.67 23.38 -3.73
N ALA A 65 -4.42 22.55 -4.44
CA ALA A 65 -4.10 21.15 -4.55
C ALA A 65 -2.63 21.05 -4.98
N PRO A 66 -1.83 20.17 -4.36
CA PRO A 66 -0.45 20.04 -4.75
C PRO A 66 -0.39 19.77 -6.26
N GLU A 67 0.41 20.56 -6.99
CA GLU A 67 0.48 20.49 -8.46
C GLU A 67 0.66 19.04 -8.91
N ALA A 68 -0.19 18.61 -9.85
CA ALA A 68 -0.15 17.27 -10.40
C ALA A 68 1.13 17.14 -11.25
N LEU A 69 2.10 16.43 -10.70
CA LEU A 69 3.37 16.22 -11.36
C LEU A 69 3.20 15.13 -12.45
N PRO A 70 3.85 15.25 -13.62
CA PRO A 70 3.68 14.30 -14.71
C PRO A 70 4.05 12.87 -14.29
N GLU A 71 3.12 11.91 -14.33
CA GLU A 71 3.35 10.51 -13.92
C GLU A 71 3.87 9.60 -15.05
N THR A 72 4.10 10.16 -16.23
CA THR A 72 4.51 9.43 -17.43
C THR A 72 6.00 9.54 -17.69
N GLY A 73 6.60 8.45 -18.18
CA GLY A 73 8.03 8.36 -18.48
C GLY A 73 8.87 7.92 -17.29
N PRO A 74 10.20 7.98 -17.39
CA PRO A 74 11.10 7.60 -16.31
C PRO A 74 10.86 8.46 -15.07
N LEU A 75 10.68 7.80 -13.94
CA LEU A 75 10.48 8.38 -12.62
C LEU A 75 11.68 8.08 -11.73
N PRO A 76 12.03 8.99 -10.81
CA PRO A 76 13.04 8.69 -9.80
C PRO A 76 12.54 7.57 -8.88
N LEU A 77 13.46 6.68 -8.50
CA LEU A 77 13.19 5.64 -7.51
C LEU A 77 12.96 6.25 -6.13
N LEU A 78 12.06 5.65 -5.35
CA LEU A 78 12.00 5.90 -3.92
C LEU A 78 13.25 5.34 -3.22
N PRO A 79 13.69 5.89 -2.08
CA PRO A 79 14.88 5.41 -1.38
C PRO A 79 14.86 3.90 -1.11
N ILE A 80 13.72 3.34 -0.71
CA ILE A 80 13.58 1.89 -0.49
C ILE A 80 13.67 1.08 -1.79
N GLN A 81 13.17 1.63 -2.90
CA GLN A 81 13.27 1.00 -4.22
C GLN A 81 14.72 1.01 -4.70
N ALA A 82 15.41 2.14 -4.57
CA ALA A 82 16.83 2.25 -4.90
C ALA A 82 17.70 1.31 -4.03
N ALA A 83 17.44 1.25 -2.73
CA ALA A 83 18.15 0.36 -1.81
C ALA A 83 17.97 -1.12 -2.16
N PHE A 84 16.75 -1.55 -2.50
CA PHE A 84 16.47 -2.93 -2.89
C PHE A 84 17.07 -3.29 -4.27
N LEU A 85 16.90 -2.42 -5.26
CA LEU A 85 17.39 -2.66 -6.63
C LEU A 85 18.93 -2.60 -6.71
N GLY A 86 19.57 -1.82 -5.84
CA GLY A 86 21.03 -1.76 -5.71
C GLY A 86 21.67 -2.97 -5.02
N GLN A 87 20.89 -3.90 -4.46
CA GLN A 87 21.39 -5.11 -3.82
C GLN A 87 21.37 -6.32 -4.77
N PRO A 88 22.33 -7.24 -4.63
CA PRO A 88 22.31 -8.52 -5.34
C PRO A 88 21.27 -9.45 -4.68
N VAL A 89 20.00 -9.32 -5.07
CA VAL A 89 18.90 -10.17 -4.61
C VAL A 89 18.67 -11.29 -5.63
N PRO A 90 18.93 -12.57 -5.27
CA PRO A 90 18.57 -13.71 -6.12
C PRO A 90 17.05 -13.75 -6.37
N GLU A 91 16.63 -14.12 -7.58
CA GLU A 91 15.21 -14.18 -7.96
C GLU A 91 14.43 -12.91 -7.57
N ARG A 92 14.97 -11.73 -7.93
CA ARG A 92 14.44 -10.42 -7.52
C ARG A 92 12.95 -10.20 -7.80
N HIS A 93 12.39 -10.93 -8.77
CA HIS A 93 10.95 -10.92 -9.06
C HIS A 93 10.08 -11.57 -7.98
N HIS A 94 10.66 -12.40 -7.12
CA HIS A 94 10.00 -13.16 -6.07
C HIS A 94 10.33 -12.58 -4.68
N TRP A 95 10.08 -11.28 -4.50
CA TRP A 95 10.21 -10.61 -3.20
C TRP A 95 8.87 -9.99 -2.81
N ASN A 96 7.97 -10.84 -2.32
CA ASN A 96 6.55 -10.54 -2.25
C ASN A 96 6.06 -10.35 -0.82
N GLN A 97 4.97 -9.60 -0.68
CA GLN A 97 4.02 -9.80 0.40
C GLN A 97 2.81 -10.53 -0.16
N ALA A 98 2.24 -11.45 0.61
CA ALA A 98 1.06 -12.20 0.18
C ALA A 98 0.05 -12.37 1.32
N LEU A 99 -1.24 -12.28 0.98
CA LEU A 99 -2.35 -12.56 1.89
C LEU A 99 -3.25 -13.64 1.29
N LEU A 100 -3.58 -14.65 2.11
CA LEU A 100 -4.61 -15.64 1.79
C LEU A 100 -5.90 -15.25 2.49
N LEU A 101 -6.88 -14.79 1.71
CA LEU A 101 -8.18 -14.38 2.21
C LEU A 101 -9.09 -15.60 2.34
N VAL A 102 -9.73 -15.72 3.52
CA VAL A 102 -10.75 -16.74 3.84
C VAL A 102 -12.09 -16.07 4.11
N PRO A 103 -12.75 -15.53 3.08
CA PRO A 103 -14.02 -14.83 3.25
C PRO A 103 -15.19 -15.81 3.46
N HIS A 104 -16.17 -15.38 4.26
CA HIS A 104 -17.42 -16.13 4.45
C HIS A 104 -18.21 -16.27 3.14
N ALA A 105 -18.16 -15.26 2.28
CA ALA A 105 -18.73 -15.28 0.94
C ALA A 105 -17.82 -14.50 -0.02
N LEU A 106 -17.50 -15.09 -1.17
CA LEU A 106 -16.87 -14.39 -2.30
C LEU A 106 -17.88 -14.17 -3.40
N PRO A 107 -17.84 -13.02 -4.08
CA PRO A 107 -18.52 -12.88 -5.35
C PRO A 107 -17.93 -13.87 -6.37
N GLY A 108 -18.62 -14.08 -7.48
CA GLY A 108 -18.11 -14.96 -8.55
C GLY A 108 -16.74 -14.51 -9.04
N TRP A 109 -15.90 -15.46 -9.46
CA TRP A 109 -14.53 -15.17 -9.91
C TRP A 109 -14.43 -14.14 -11.03
N THR A 110 -15.45 -14.03 -11.89
CA THR A 110 -15.55 -12.99 -12.91
C THR A 110 -15.61 -11.57 -12.32
N ILE A 111 -16.31 -11.39 -11.20
CA ILE A 111 -16.38 -10.11 -10.48
C ILE A 111 -15.02 -9.81 -9.85
N VAL A 112 -14.40 -10.81 -9.22
CA VAL A 112 -13.06 -10.68 -8.60
C VAL A 112 -12.01 -10.30 -9.65
N ALA A 113 -12.00 -10.95 -10.81
CA ALA A 113 -11.07 -10.64 -11.90
C ALA A 113 -11.20 -9.17 -12.34
N LYS A 114 -12.43 -8.71 -12.62
CA LYS A 114 -12.69 -7.31 -12.98
C LYS A 114 -12.32 -6.33 -11.87
N ALA A 115 -12.53 -6.70 -10.61
CA ALA A 115 -12.18 -5.86 -9.48
C ALA A 115 -10.65 -5.73 -9.32
N LEU A 116 -9.89 -6.80 -9.56
CA LEU A 116 -8.42 -6.73 -9.63
C LEU A 116 -7.94 -5.87 -10.81
N ASP A 117 -8.68 -5.87 -11.92
CA ASP A 117 -8.42 -4.95 -13.04
C ASP A 117 -8.63 -3.50 -12.67
N ALA A 118 -9.75 -3.19 -12.01
CA ALA A 118 -10.02 -1.85 -11.51
C ALA A 118 -8.98 -1.41 -10.47
N LEU A 119 -8.55 -2.31 -9.58
CA LEU A 119 -7.55 -2.02 -8.55
C LEU A 119 -6.19 -1.63 -9.17
N VAL A 120 -5.69 -2.42 -10.12
CA VAL A 120 -4.43 -2.10 -10.83
C VAL A 120 -4.59 -0.83 -11.66
N ALA A 121 -5.73 -0.60 -12.30
CA ALA A 121 -5.99 0.65 -13.05
C ALA A 121 -6.08 1.88 -12.14
N HIS A 122 -6.53 1.72 -10.89
CA HIS A 122 -6.69 2.81 -9.93
C HIS A 122 -5.37 3.17 -9.22
N HIS A 123 -4.60 2.17 -8.76
CA HIS A 123 -3.37 2.42 -7.98
C HIS A 123 -2.11 2.43 -8.87
N PRO A 124 -1.46 3.59 -9.07
CA PRO A 124 -0.31 3.67 -9.98
C PRO A 124 0.91 2.87 -9.51
N ALA A 125 1.07 2.65 -8.20
CA ALA A 125 2.11 1.78 -7.64
C ALA A 125 2.05 0.34 -8.19
N LEU A 126 0.84 -0.18 -8.44
CA LEU A 126 0.65 -1.53 -9.01
C LEU A 126 0.93 -1.59 -10.51
N ARG A 127 1.14 -0.44 -11.16
CA ARG A 127 1.49 -0.32 -12.58
C ARG A 127 2.93 0.08 -12.82
N GLN A 128 3.74 0.14 -11.77
CA GLN A 128 5.16 0.40 -11.95
C GLN A 128 5.83 -0.79 -12.64
N ARG A 129 6.76 -0.49 -13.53
CA ARG A 129 7.80 -1.45 -13.93
C ARG A 129 9.17 -0.93 -13.53
N PHE A 130 10.12 -1.83 -13.33
CA PHE A 130 11.48 -1.53 -12.94
C PHE A 130 12.43 -2.12 -13.98
N ILE A 131 13.26 -1.27 -14.57
CA ILE A 131 14.13 -1.64 -15.68
C ILE A 131 15.56 -1.25 -15.33
N GLU A 132 16.48 -2.20 -15.53
CA GLU A 132 17.92 -1.95 -15.48
C GLU A 132 18.37 -1.42 -16.86
N GLY A 133 18.81 -0.18 -16.90
CA GLY A 133 19.38 0.46 -18.08
C GLY A 133 20.89 0.68 -17.95
N PRO A 134 21.53 1.28 -18.98
CA PRO A 134 22.96 1.60 -18.94
C PRO A 134 23.34 2.57 -17.81
N ASP A 135 22.42 3.47 -17.42
CA ASP A 135 22.61 4.43 -16.34
C ASP A 135 22.10 3.91 -14.98
N GLY A 136 21.83 2.60 -14.90
CA GLY A 136 21.28 1.94 -13.72
C GLY A 136 19.77 1.79 -13.75
N TRP A 137 19.20 1.52 -12.57
CA TRP A 137 17.78 1.23 -12.41
C TRP A 137 16.93 2.49 -12.53
N HIS A 138 15.83 2.38 -13.27
CA HIS A 138 14.75 3.37 -13.29
C HIS A 138 13.39 2.68 -13.19
N THR A 139 12.37 3.46 -12.87
CA THR A 139 10.99 3.00 -12.87
C THR A 139 10.14 3.88 -13.76
N GLU A 140 9.05 3.34 -14.28
CA GLU A 140 8.00 4.10 -14.94
C GLU A 140 6.65 3.55 -14.53
N THR A 141 5.63 4.41 -14.56
CA THR A 141 4.25 4.01 -14.34
C THR A 141 3.60 3.75 -15.69
N LEU A 142 3.19 2.50 -15.93
CA LEU A 142 2.49 2.13 -17.15
C LEU A 142 1.06 2.72 -17.14
N PRO A 143 0.55 3.20 -18.29
CA PRO A 143 -0.85 3.63 -18.39
C PRO A 143 -1.80 2.44 -18.20
N HIS A 144 -1.39 1.25 -18.66
CA HIS A 144 -2.10 0.00 -18.52
C HIS A 144 -1.09 -1.15 -18.42
N VAL A 145 -1.36 -2.11 -17.55
CA VAL A 145 -0.60 -3.37 -17.46
C VAL A 145 -1.45 -4.47 -18.08
N PRO A 146 -1.18 -4.91 -19.32
CA PRO A 146 -1.92 -6.01 -19.93
C PRO A 146 -1.56 -7.32 -19.23
N ASP A 147 -2.53 -7.92 -18.53
CA ASP A 147 -2.38 -9.22 -17.88
C ASP A 147 -3.71 -9.98 -17.92
N PRO A 148 -4.00 -10.72 -19.01
CA PRO A 148 -5.24 -11.48 -19.12
C PRO A 148 -5.35 -12.58 -18.06
N ASP A 149 -4.24 -12.98 -17.46
CA ASP A 149 -4.16 -14.04 -16.45
C ASP A 149 -3.98 -13.48 -15.04
N ARG A 150 -4.28 -12.19 -14.79
CA ARG A 150 -4.08 -11.55 -13.48
C ARG A 150 -4.68 -12.33 -12.32
N LEU A 151 -5.81 -13.02 -12.56
CA LEU A 151 -6.42 -13.97 -11.65
C LEU A 151 -6.30 -15.39 -12.21
N TRP A 152 -5.51 -16.23 -11.54
CA TRP A 152 -5.51 -17.68 -11.78
C TRP A 152 -6.65 -18.33 -11.01
N LEU A 153 -7.34 -19.28 -11.63
CA LEU A 153 -8.37 -20.08 -10.98
C LEU A 153 -7.94 -21.55 -10.96
N ARG A 154 -7.87 -22.15 -9.78
CA ARG A 154 -7.41 -23.53 -9.62
C ARG A 154 -8.22 -24.28 -8.56
N PRO A 155 -8.43 -25.60 -8.72
CA PRO A 155 -8.93 -26.42 -7.63
C PRO A 155 -7.86 -26.54 -6.53
N ALA A 156 -8.30 -26.69 -5.29
CA ALA A 156 -7.46 -26.94 -4.12
C ALA A 156 -8.05 -28.10 -3.29
N PRO A 157 -7.86 -29.36 -3.73
CA PRO A 157 -8.42 -30.53 -3.05
C PRO A 157 -7.83 -30.75 -1.65
N ASP A 158 -6.57 -30.40 -1.46
CA ASP A 158 -5.81 -30.55 -0.23
C ASP A 158 -4.84 -29.36 -0.02
N ASP A 159 -4.23 -29.31 1.17
CA ASP A 159 -3.39 -28.18 1.56
C ASP A 159 -2.01 -28.20 0.88
N ASP A 160 -1.51 -29.37 0.46
CA ASP A 160 -0.26 -29.48 -0.30
C ASP A 160 -0.42 -28.89 -1.70
N THR A 161 -1.52 -29.21 -2.37
CA THR A 161 -1.89 -28.62 -3.67
C THR A 161 -2.10 -27.12 -3.55
N LEU A 162 -2.77 -26.66 -2.48
CA LEU A 162 -2.93 -25.24 -2.19
C LEU A 162 -1.58 -24.55 -2.05
N ALA A 163 -0.68 -25.10 -1.23
CA ALA A 163 0.65 -24.54 -0.99
C ALA A 163 1.47 -24.47 -2.30
N SER A 164 1.43 -25.53 -3.11
CA SER A 164 2.09 -25.58 -4.42
C SER A 164 1.55 -24.50 -5.37
N HIS A 165 0.23 -24.33 -5.44
CA HIS A 165 -0.38 -23.26 -6.25
C HIS A 165 -0.01 -21.87 -5.75
N CYS A 166 0.01 -21.65 -4.43
CA CYS A 166 0.44 -20.39 -3.84
C CYS A 166 1.90 -20.07 -4.16
N ALA A 167 2.81 -21.05 -4.08
CA ALA A 167 4.22 -20.87 -4.44
C ALA A 167 4.39 -20.50 -5.92
N GLN A 168 3.67 -21.18 -6.82
CA GLN A 168 3.69 -20.87 -8.25
C GLN A 168 3.15 -19.47 -8.55
N ALA A 169 2.08 -19.05 -7.88
CA ALA A 169 1.51 -17.71 -8.04
C ALA A 169 2.50 -16.62 -7.59
N GLN A 170 3.17 -16.82 -6.46
CA GLN A 170 4.18 -15.88 -5.95
C GLN A 170 5.41 -15.79 -6.86
N ALA A 171 5.86 -16.90 -7.43
CA ALA A 171 6.97 -16.93 -8.39
C ALA A 171 6.62 -16.34 -9.76
N SER A 172 5.37 -15.94 -10.01
CA SER A 172 4.90 -15.51 -11.33
C SER A 172 4.99 -14.00 -11.59
N LEU A 173 5.42 -13.20 -10.62
CA LEU A 173 5.56 -11.75 -10.79
C LEU A 173 6.73 -11.41 -11.71
N ASP A 174 6.70 -10.22 -12.31
CA ASP A 174 7.74 -9.76 -13.23
C ASP A 174 7.87 -8.24 -13.14
N LEU A 175 9.05 -7.79 -12.72
CA LEU A 175 9.35 -6.38 -12.50
C LEU A 175 9.49 -5.61 -13.82
N GLY A 176 10.03 -6.25 -14.85
CA GLY A 176 10.26 -5.62 -16.15
C GLY A 176 8.97 -5.45 -16.95
N GLN A 177 8.03 -6.38 -16.80
CA GLN A 177 6.70 -6.31 -17.42
C GLN A 177 5.67 -5.54 -16.57
N GLY A 178 6.04 -5.10 -15.36
CA GLY A 178 5.14 -4.40 -14.44
C GLY A 178 4.04 -5.29 -13.85
N ARG A 179 4.21 -6.62 -13.91
CA ARG A 179 3.30 -7.58 -13.30
C ARG A 179 3.63 -7.71 -11.82
N LEU A 180 3.18 -6.71 -11.06
CA LEU A 180 3.47 -6.60 -9.63
C LEU A 180 2.39 -7.21 -8.74
N LEU A 181 1.26 -7.64 -9.30
CA LEU A 181 0.14 -8.26 -8.57
C LEU A 181 -0.30 -9.54 -9.29
N ARG A 182 -0.50 -10.62 -8.51
CA ARG A 182 -1.15 -11.86 -8.94
C ARG A 182 -2.27 -12.21 -7.97
N GLY A 183 -3.47 -12.45 -8.50
CA GLY A 183 -4.56 -13.12 -7.81
C GLY A 183 -4.53 -14.63 -8.09
N LEU A 184 -4.86 -15.43 -7.09
CA LEU A 184 -5.12 -16.85 -7.23
C LEU A 184 -6.40 -17.22 -6.47
N GLY A 185 -7.46 -17.50 -7.22
CA GLY A 185 -8.71 -18.04 -6.73
C GLY A 185 -8.63 -19.57 -6.61
N LEU A 186 -9.03 -20.08 -5.46
CA LEU A 186 -8.96 -21.50 -5.11
C LEU A 186 -10.36 -21.97 -4.70
N ASP A 187 -10.89 -22.96 -5.43
CA ASP A 187 -12.13 -23.65 -5.09
C ASP A 187 -11.80 -24.96 -4.35
N ARG A 188 -12.39 -25.16 -3.16
CA ARG A 188 -12.19 -26.36 -2.33
C ARG A 188 -13.37 -27.34 -2.46
N PRO A 189 -13.16 -28.65 -2.20
CA PRO A 189 -14.22 -29.66 -2.28
C PRO A 189 -15.40 -29.44 -1.34
N ASP A 190 -15.18 -28.74 -0.22
CA ASP A 190 -16.21 -28.37 0.76
C ASP A 190 -17.09 -27.17 0.30
N GLY A 191 -16.88 -26.70 -0.93
CA GLY A 191 -17.56 -25.53 -1.51
C GLY A 191 -17.01 -24.20 -1.04
N SER A 192 -16.02 -24.20 -0.13
CA SER A 192 -15.39 -22.97 0.33
C SER A 192 -14.39 -22.44 -0.71
N ARG A 193 -14.22 -21.11 -0.73
CA ARG A 193 -13.30 -20.42 -1.62
C ARG A 193 -12.19 -19.73 -0.85
N ARG A 194 -11.01 -19.61 -1.47
CA ARG A 194 -9.88 -18.83 -0.95
C ARG A 194 -9.32 -17.95 -2.06
N LEU A 195 -8.91 -16.74 -1.71
CA LEU A 195 -8.26 -15.83 -2.65
C LEU A 195 -6.89 -15.46 -2.11
N LEU A 196 -5.83 -15.90 -2.79
CA LEU A 196 -4.49 -15.39 -2.56
C LEU A 196 -4.31 -14.10 -3.37
N LEU A 197 -3.77 -13.07 -2.71
CA LEU A 197 -3.22 -11.89 -3.37
C LEU A 197 -1.71 -11.87 -3.09
N ALA A 198 -0.90 -11.95 -4.13
CA ALA A 198 0.55 -11.79 -4.06
C ALA A 198 0.93 -10.48 -4.74
N ILE A 199 1.63 -9.59 -4.01
CA ILE A 199 2.07 -8.31 -4.53
C ILE A 199 3.56 -8.13 -4.23
N HIS A 200 4.32 -7.66 -5.22
CA HIS A 200 5.74 -7.39 -5.04
C HIS A 200 5.95 -6.29 -3.99
N HIS A 201 6.90 -6.46 -3.07
CA HIS A 201 7.09 -5.56 -1.92
C HIS A 201 7.48 -4.13 -2.34
N LEU A 202 7.96 -3.93 -3.57
CA LEU A 202 8.22 -2.60 -4.14
C LEU A 202 6.95 -1.76 -4.39
N ALA A 203 5.78 -2.39 -4.41
CA ALA A 203 4.49 -1.75 -4.68
C ALA A 203 3.50 -1.84 -3.51
N VAL A 204 3.87 -2.49 -2.40
CA VAL A 204 2.98 -2.66 -1.24
C VAL A 204 3.74 -2.63 0.08
N ASP A 205 3.07 -2.14 1.11
CA ASP A 205 3.47 -2.22 2.52
C ASP A 205 2.26 -2.55 3.42
N GLY A 206 2.49 -2.63 4.73
CA GLY A 206 1.45 -2.96 5.70
C GLY A 206 0.27 -1.97 5.73
N VAL A 207 0.50 -0.69 5.42
CA VAL A 207 -0.58 0.31 5.37
C VAL A 207 -1.37 0.16 4.08
N SER A 208 -0.67 -0.10 2.97
CA SER A 208 -1.23 -0.29 1.64
C SER A 208 -2.20 -1.47 1.58
N TRP A 209 -1.90 -2.58 2.25
CA TRP A 209 -2.79 -3.75 2.27
C TRP A 209 -4.22 -3.43 2.72
N ARG A 210 -4.38 -2.62 3.76
CA ARG A 210 -5.72 -2.24 4.24
C ARG A 210 -6.49 -1.49 3.15
N ILE A 211 -5.83 -0.55 2.47
CA ILE A 211 -6.42 0.23 1.39
C ILE A 211 -6.81 -0.70 0.23
N LEU A 212 -5.89 -1.57 -0.20
CA LEU A 212 -6.12 -2.48 -1.32
C LEU A 212 -7.26 -3.47 -1.06
N ILE A 213 -7.40 -3.96 0.17
CA ILE A 213 -8.50 -4.86 0.55
C ILE A 213 -9.84 -4.12 0.60
N ASP A 214 -9.89 -2.93 1.22
CA ASP A 214 -11.10 -2.11 1.27
C ASP A 214 -11.55 -1.70 -0.15
N ASP A 215 -10.60 -1.33 -1.02
CA ASP A 215 -10.86 -0.92 -2.40
C ASP A 215 -11.24 -2.13 -3.28
N LEU A 216 -10.63 -3.30 -3.08
CA LEU A 216 -11.03 -4.54 -3.76
C LEU A 216 -12.47 -4.93 -3.42
N ALA A 217 -12.85 -4.86 -2.15
CA ALA A 217 -14.22 -5.13 -1.70
C ALA A 217 -15.21 -4.12 -2.32
N THR A 218 -14.87 -2.83 -2.29
CA THR A 218 -15.68 -1.75 -2.90
C THR A 218 -15.85 -1.96 -4.41
N ALA A 219 -14.77 -2.31 -5.11
CA ALA A 219 -14.83 -2.60 -6.54
C ALA A 219 -15.71 -3.82 -6.84
N CYS A 220 -15.60 -4.90 -6.05
CA CYS A 220 -16.46 -6.06 -6.20
C CYS A 220 -17.94 -5.71 -6.04
N ASP A 221 -18.28 -4.91 -5.03
CA ASP A 221 -19.64 -4.44 -4.76
C ASP A 221 -20.23 -3.64 -5.93
N HIS A 222 -19.50 -2.64 -6.44
CA HIS A 222 -19.95 -1.86 -7.60
C HIS A 222 -20.15 -2.74 -8.84
N ILE A 223 -19.18 -3.61 -9.14
CA ILE A 223 -19.26 -4.51 -10.30
C ILE A 223 -20.44 -5.49 -10.18
N ALA A 224 -20.70 -6.02 -8.98
CA ALA A 224 -21.84 -6.89 -8.72
C ALA A 224 -23.19 -6.19 -8.97
N ARG A 225 -23.26 -4.88 -8.73
CA ARG A 225 -24.44 -4.04 -8.98
C ARG A 225 -24.52 -3.52 -10.42
N GLY A 226 -23.50 -3.78 -11.25
CA GLY A 226 -23.42 -3.23 -12.61
C GLY A 226 -23.08 -1.73 -12.65
N GLU A 227 -22.50 -1.21 -11.58
CA GLU A 227 -22.15 0.21 -11.41
C GLU A 227 -20.68 0.48 -11.82
N PRO A 228 -20.34 1.71 -12.23
CA PRO A 228 -18.95 2.09 -12.45
C PRO A 228 -18.17 2.05 -11.13
N VAL A 229 -16.94 1.53 -11.18
CA VAL A 229 -16.07 1.48 -10.01
C VAL A 229 -15.53 2.88 -9.70
N ILE A 230 -15.89 3.39 -8.52
CA ILE A 230 -15.37 4.66 -7.98
C ILE A 230 -14.62 4.35 -6.69
N LEU A 231 -13.31 4.66 -6.67
CA LEU A 231 -12.43 4.42 -5.52
C LEU A 231 -11.87 5.74 -4.99
N PRO A 232 -11.51 5.82 -3.68
CA PRO A 232 -10.89 7.00 -3.10
C PRO A 232 -9.57 7.36 -3.80
N PRO A 233 -9.21 8.66 -3.92
CA PRO A 233 -7.99 9.05 -4.63
C PRO A 233 -6.73 8.34 -4.13
N ALA A 234 -5.92 7.83 -5.05
CA ALA A 234 -4.61 7.25 -4.77
C ALA A 234 -3.49 8.30 -4.95
N THR A 235 -2.43 8.23 -4.14
CA THR A 235 -1.24 9.07 -4.31
C THR A 235 -0.32 8.45 -5.35
N PRO A 236 0.02 9.16 -6.43
CA PRO A 236 0.95 8.64 -7.43
C PRO A 236 2.40 8.56 -6.92
N PRO A 237 3.13 7.45 -7.16
CA PRO A 237 4.51 7.29 -6.70
C PRO A 237 5.48 8.34 -7.25
N GLY A 238 5.33 8.77 -8.51
CA GLY A 238 6.24 9.73 -9.14
C GLY A 238 6.17 11.12 -8.51
N SER A 239 4.96 11.55 -8.16
CA SER A 239 4.66 12.77 -7.42
C SER A 239 5.26 12.71 -6.02
N TRP A 240 5.13 11.56 -5.34
CA TRP A 240 5.72 11.35 -4.03
C TRP A 240 7.25 11.37 -4.07
N ALA A 241 7.86 10.65 -5.03
CA ALA A 241 9.31 10.59 -5.18
C ALA A 241 9.92 11.98 -5.40
N ARG A 242 9.32 12.79 -6.27
CA ARG A 242 9.76 14.18 -6.49
C ARG A 242 9.64 15.06 -5.25
N ARG A 243 8.55 14.94 -4.49
CA ARG A 243 8.39 15.67 -3.21
C ARG A 243 9.43 15.24 -2.20
N LEU A 244 9.74 13.95 -2.15
CA LEU A 244 10.74 13.40 -1.25
C LEU A 244 12.14 13.89 -1.61
N LEU A 245 12.50 13.93 -2.90
CA LEU A 245 13.77 14.50 -3.37
C LEU A 245 13.87 16.00 -3.07
N ALA A 246 12.80 16.77 -3.27
CA ALA A 246 12.77 18.18 -2.90
C ALA A 246 12.94 18.38 -1.38
N CYS A 247 12.32 17.51 -0.57
CA CYS A 247 12.51 17.49 0.88
C CYS A 247 13.95 17.13 1.27
N ALA A 248 14.56 16.18 0.57
CA ALA A 248 15.93 15.74 0.79
C ALA A 248 16.95 16.87 0.61
N GLY A 249 16.70 17.79 -0.32
CA GLY A 249 17.52 19.00 -0.51
C GLY A 249 17.21 20.15 0.45
N SER A 250 16.27 19.99 1.38
CA SER A 250 15.84 21.07 2.27
C SER A 250 16.83 21.30 3.42
N ARG A 251 17.00 22.57 3.83
CA ARG A 251 17.81 22.92 5.01
C ARG A 251 17.29 22.28 6.30
N ALA A 252 15.97 22.11 6.40
CA ALA A 252 15.34 21.50 7.56
C ALA A 252 15.81 20.05 7.74
N LEU A 253 15.78 19.24 6.68
CA LEU A 253 16.27 17.87 6.75
C LEU A 253 17.80 17.82 6.91
N ALA A 254 18.54 18.73 6.26
CA ALA A 254 19.99 18.80 6.42
C ALA A 254 20.42 19.07 7.88
N ALA A 255 19.62 19.83 8.64
CA ALA A 255 19.86 20.08 10.07
C ALA A 255 19.65 18.83 10.95
N GLU A 256 18.94 17.81 10.47
CA GLU A 256 18.78 16.54 11.19
C GLU A 256 19.98 15.59 10.99
N LEU A 257 20.85 15.84 10.01
CA LEU A 257 21.94 14.94 9.65
C LEU A 257 22.94 14.70 10.79
N ASP A 258 23.30 15.75 11.52
CA ASP A 258 24.24 15.65 12.65
C ASP A 258 23.67 14.79 13.78
N HIS A 259 22.35 14.87 14.01
CA HIS A 259 21.68 14.01 14.99
C HIS A 259 21.78 12.54 14.58
N TRP A 260 21.46 12.19 13.34
CA TRP A 260 21.51 10.80 12.87
C TRP A 260 22.94 10.24 12.86
N ARG A 261 23.94 11.04 12.47
CA ARG A 261 25.35 10.63 12.53
C ARG A 261 25.82 10.34 13.95
N SER A 262 25.38 11.12 14.93
CA SER A 262 25.74 10.90 16.34
C SER A 262 25.24 9.56 16.89
N LEU A 263 24.17 8.98 16.31
CA LEU A 263 23.63 7.69 16.71
C LEU A 263 24.44 6.51 16.16
N ASP A 264 25.07 6.64 14.99
CA ASP A 264 25.95 5.61 14.42
C ASP A 264 27.24 5.45 15.23
N ASP A 265 27.79 6.56 15.73
CA ASP A 265 28.99 6.55 16.58
C ASP A 265 28.73 5.83 17.93
N ASP A 266 27.52 5.99 18.50
CA ASP A 266 27.11 5.30 19.74
C ASP A 266 26.72 3.83 19.52
N ALA A 267 26.19 3.48 18.34
CA ALA A 267 25.82 2.11 18.00
C ALA A 267 27.04 1.22 17.69
N ALA A 268 28.05 1.76 17.00
CA ALA A 268 29.33 1.07 16.76
C ALA A 268 30.07 0.72 18.05
N ALA A 269 29.91 1.53 19.11
CA ALA A 269 30.50 1.28 20.43
C ALA A 269 29.80 0.17 21.25
N ARG A 270 28.64 -0.34 20.81
CA ARG A 270 27.79 -1.27 21.59
C ARG A 270 27.56 -2.65 20.96
N LEU A 271 28.15 -2.94 19.81
CA LEU A 271 28.08 -4.28 19.23
C LEU A 271 29.17 -5.17 19.85
N PRO A 272 28.81 -6.26 20.56
CA PRO A 272 29.80 -7.24 21.00
C PRO A 272 30.46 -7.87 19.77
N GLY A 273 31.80 -7.85 19.74
CA GLY A 273 32.60 -8.53 18.72
C GLY A 273 32.60 -10.05 18.86
#